data_AF-A0A3L9H510-F1
#
_entry.id   AF-A0A3L9H510-F1
#
_cell.length_a   1.000
_cell.length_b   1.000
_cell.length_c   1.000
_cell.angle_alpha   90.00
_cell.angle_beta   90.00
_cell.angle_gamma   90.00
#
_symmetry.space_group_name_H-M   'P 1'
#
loop_
_entity.id
_entity.type
_entity.pdbx_description
1 polymer ?
#
loop_
_entity_poly.entity_id
_entity_poly.type
_entity_poly.pdbx_seq_one_letter_code
_entity_poly.pdbx_strand_id
1 'polypeptide(L)'
;ALREAGIIHILALGEDYKMEINESRTVLKTENNSYSFDVFIDARGQRPLKVKDIPFPGLREQLQKTGDEIPDVGEDYTLQQPEDIRGRVAFGALPWLMHDQPFVQGLTACAEIGEAMARAVVKPASRARRRLSFD
;
A
#
# COMPACT_ATOMS: atom_id res chain seq x y z
N ALA A 1 19.82 -25.16 10.99
CA ALA A 1 20.80 -24.34 11.76
C ALA A 1 20.15 -23.55 12.92
N LEU A 2 19.65 -22.31 12.74
CA LEU A 2 19.21 -21.47 13.89
C LEU A 2 17.96 -21.98 14.63
N ARG A 3 16.98 -22.52 13.90
CA ARG A 3 15.79 -23.16 14.50
C ARG A 3 16.15 -24.43 15.28
N GLU A 4 17.02 -25.26 14.72
CA GLU A 4 17.48 -26.51 15.37
C GLU A 4 18.35 -26.23 16.59
N ALA A 5 19.09 -25.13 16.59
CA ALA A 5 19.86 -24.64 17.73
C ALA A 5 19.00 -23.98 18.82
N GLY A 6 17.67 -23.87 18.63
CA GLY A 6 16.75 -23.25 19.59
C GLY A 6 16.89 -21.74 19.72
N ILE A 7 17.54 -21.07 18.76
CA ILE A 7 17.79 -19.62 18.78
C ILE A 7 16.60 -18.85 18.17
N ILE A 8 15.91 -19.46 17.20
CA ILE A 8 14.77 -18.86 16.50
C ILE A 8 13.56 -19.77 16.60
N HIS A 9 12.42 -19.17 16.94
CA HIS A 9 11.10 -19.80 16.85
C HIS A 9 10.32 -19.15 15.71
N ILE A 10 9.73 -19.98 14.84
CA ILE A 10 8.83 -19.53 13.78
C ILE A 10 7.41 -19.77 14.27
N LEU A 11 6.61 -18.70 14.28
CA LEU A 11 5.21 -18.73 14.69
C LEU A 11 4.32 -18.40 13.49
N ALA A 12 3.42 -19.32 13.15
CA ALA A 12 2.36 -19.05 12.17
C ALA A 12 1.18 -18.37 12.88
N LEU A 13 0.82 -17.17 12.43
CA LEU A 13 -0.23 -16.36 13.06
C LEU A 13 -1.63 -16.57 12.43
N GLY A 14 -1.69 -17.09 11.22
CA GLY A 14 -2.92 -17.13 10.43
C GLY A 14 -3.25 -15.77 9.80
N GLU A 15 -4.41 -15.68 9.15
CA GLU A 15 -4.84 -14.47 8.42
C GLU A 15 -5.46 -13.42 9.34
N ASP A 16 -6.16 -13.84 10.39
CA ASP A 16 -7.00 -12.98 11.24
C ASP A 16 -6.40 -12.64 12.61
N TYR A 17 -5.07 -12.73 12.76
CA TYR A 17 -4.45 -12.34 14.02
C TYR A 17 -4.60 -10.83 14.26
N LYS A 18 -4.79 -10.47 15.53
CA LYS A 18 -4.82 -9.09 15.99
C LYS A 18 -3.52 -8.75 16.69
N MET A 19 -3.04 -7.53 16.46
CA MET A 19 -1.86 -6.99 17.12
C MET A 19 -2.28 -5.82 18.00
N GLU A 20 -1.93 -5.88 19.27
CA GLU A 20 -2.15 -4.83 20.26
C GLU A 20 -0.79 -4.33 20.73
N ILE A 21 -0.50 -3.04 20.47
CA ILE A 21 0.73 -2.39 20.92
C ILE A 21 0.40 -1.61 22.19
N ASN A 22 1.00 -2.02 23.30
CA ASN A 22 0.89 -1.35 24.60
C ASN A 22 2.21 -0.65 24.94
N GLU A 23 2.22 0.19 25.97
CA GLU A 23 3.40 0.99 26.37
C GLU A 23 4.67 0.16 26.61
N SER A 24 4.54 -1.10 27.04
CA SER A 24 5.68 -1.96 27.40
C SER A 24 5.80 -3.25 26.60
N ARG A 25 4.77 -3.64 25.83
CA ARG A 25 4.71 -4.96 25.18
C ARG A 25 3.86 -4.92 23.92
N THR A 26 4.16 -5.80 22.98
CA THR A 26 3.25 -6.12 21.86
C THR A 26 2.60 -7.48 22.10
N VAL A 27 1.28 -7.54 21.97
CA VAL A 27 0.49 -8.76 22.11
C VAL A 27 -0.10 -9.15 20.77
N LEU A 28 0.20 -10.37 20.31
CA LEU A 28 -0.43 -10.99 19.14
C LEU A 28 -1.49 -11.97 19.60
N LYS A 29 -2.74 -11.75 19.19
CA LYS A 29 -3.88 -12.63 19.46
C LYS A 29 -4.27 -13.36 18.18
N THR A 30 -4.21 -14.69 18.20
CA THR A 30 -4.79 -15.56 17.17
C THR A 30 -6.10 -16.14 17.71
N GLU A 31 -6.84 -16.94 16.93
CA GLU A 31 -8.08 -17.57 17.41
C GLU A 31 -7.87 -18.38 18.71
N ASN A 32 -6.76 -19.11 18.78
CA ASN A 32 -6.50 -20.06 19.87
C ASN A 32 -5.42 -19.62 20.87
N ASN A 33 -4.66 -18.55 20.59
CA ASN A 33 -3.45 -18.23 21.35
C ASN A 33 -3.26 -16.73 21.53
N SER A 34 -2.47 -16.39 22.55
CA SER A 34 -1.99 -15.04 22.81
C SER A 34 -0.48 -15.08 23.07
N TYR A 35 0.28 -14.28 22.33
CA TYR A 35 1.74 -14.22 22.39
C TYR A 35 2.16 -12.81 22.79
N SER A 36 2.96 -12.69 23.85
CA SER A 36 3.43 -11.41 24.38
C SER A 36 4.92 -11.26 24.14
N PHE A 37 5.33 -10.10 23.60
CA PHE A 37 6.72 -9.78 23.30
C PHE A 37 7.13 -8.47 23.97
N ASP A 38 8.24 -8.49 24.71
CA ASP A 38 8.82 -7.29 25.32
C ASP A 38 9.43 -6.36 24.27
N VAL A 39 9.98 -6.93 23.19
CA VAL A 39 10.49 -6.20 22.02
C VAL A 39 9.88 -6.82 20.78
N PHE A 40 9.24 -5.98 19.95
CA PHE A 40 8.62 -6.40 18.70
C PHE A 40 9.09 -5.50 17.56
N ILE A 41 9.59 -6.12 16.48
CA ILE A 41 10.03 -5.42 15.27
C ILE A 41 9.03 -5.73 14.17
N ASP A 42 8.20 -4.76 13.81
CA ASP A 42 7.29 -4.88 12.68
C ASP A 42 8.03 -4.56 11.37
N ALA A 43 8.44 -5.62 10.66
CA ALA A 43 9.11 -5.53 9.37
C ALA A 43 8.16 -5.80 8.18
N ARG A 44 6.83 -5.68 8.36
CA ARG A 44 5.84 -5.95 7.29
C ARG A 44 5.82 -4.89 6.19
N GLY A 45 6.52 -3.76 6.39
CA GLY A 45 6.58 -2.66 5.42
C GLY A 45 5.28 -1.86 5.36
N GLN A 46 5.12 -1.08 4.29
CA GLN A 46 3.90 -0.31 4.05
C GLN A 46 2.77 -1.22 3.57
N ARG A 47 1.52 -0.90 3.91
CA ARG A 47 0.34 -1.60 3.37
C ARG A 47 -0.18 -0.89 2.13
N PRO A 48 -0.83 -1.58 1.19
CA PRO A 48 -1.59 -0.92 0.13
C PRO A 48 -2.69 -0.01 0.72
N LEU A 49 -2.87 1.17 0.15
CA LEU A 49 -3.94 2.11 0.52
C LEU A 49 -5.09 2.04 -0.48
N LYS A 50 -6.31 2.18 0.03
CA LYS A 50 -7.55 2.21 -0.77
C LYS A 50 -8.14 3.61 -0.77
N VAL A 51 -9.17 3.85 -1.58
CA VAL A 51 -9.89 5.14 -1.65
C VAL A 51 -10.30 5.63 -0.26
N LYS A 52 -10.76 4.72 0.63
CA LYS A 52 -11.13 5.06 2.02
C LYS A 52 -10.00 5.67 2.86
N ASP A 53 -8.75 5.40 2.50
CA ASP A 53 -7.56 5.86 3.23
C ASP A 53 -7.06 7.24 2.77
N ILE A 54 -7.67 7.85 1.73
CA ILE A 54 -7.23 9.15 1.18
C ILE A 54 -7.34 10.24 2.24
N PRO A 55 -6.28 10.96 2.61
CA PRO A 55 -6.32 11.92 3.73
C PRO A 55 -7.05 13.23 3.40
N PHE A 56 -7.42 13.45 2.14
CA PHE A 56 -8.10 14.66 1.65
C PHE A 56 -9.61 14.39 1.48
N PRO A 57 -10.49 14.92 2.36
CA PRO A 57 -11.91 14.54 2.38
C PRO A 57 -12.64 14.79 1.05
N GLY A 58 -12.42 15.93 0.39
CA GLY A 58 -13.07 16.25 -0.88
C GLY A 58 -12.64 15.31 -2.02
N LEU A 59 -11.34 15.02 -2.12
CA LEU A 59 -10.81 14.06 -3.10
C LEU A 59 -11.31 12.64 -2.81
N ARG A 60 -11.38 12.26 -1.53
CA ARG A 60 -11.92 10.98 -1.09
C ARG A 60 -13.37 10.83 -1.55
N GLU A 61 -14.21 11.83 -1.31
CA GLU A 61 -15.62 11.81 -1.72
C GLU A 61 -15.77 11.69 -3.24
N GLN A 62 -14.97 12.44 -4.00
CA GLN A 62 -14.96 12.37 -5.47
C GLN A 62 -14.62 10.98 -5.98
N LEU A 63 -13.60 10.33 -5.40
CA LEU A 63 -13.20 8.98 -5.79
C LEU A 63 -14.19 7.92 -5.32
N GLN A 64 -14.80 8.07 -4.14
CA GLN A 64 -15.84 7.15 -3.66
C GLN A 64 -17.05 7.09 -4.60
N LYS A 65 -17.39 8.21 -5.27
CA LYS A 65 -18.49 8.26 -6.25
C LYS A 65 -18.24 7.41 -7.50
N THR A 66 -16.99 7.04 -7.78
CA THR A 66 -16.66 6.15 -8.92
C THR A 66 -17.04 4.68 -8.65
N GLY A 67 -17.20 4.30 -7.37
CA GLY A 67 -17.47 2.93 -6.96
C GLY A 67 -16.22 2.05 -6.80
N ASP A 68 -15.04 2.54 -7.21
CA ASP A 68 -13.79 1.78 -7.09
C ASP A 68 -13.22 1.81 -5.66
N GLU A 69 -12.80 0.66 -5.14
CA GLU A 69 -12.06 0.59 -3.88
C GLU A 69 -10.60 1.05 -4.02
N ILE A 70 -10.03 0.88 -5.20
CA ILE A 70 -8.63 1.17 -5.53
C ILE A 70 -8.63 2.30 -6.56
N PRO A 71 -7.93 3.42 -6.28
CA PRO A 71 -7.82 4.52 -7.24
C PRO A 71 -7.24 4.03 -8.56
N ASP A 72 -7.85 4.42 -9.68
CA ASP A 72 -7.31 4.10 -11.00
C ASP A 72 -6.19 5.07 -11.37
N VAL A 73 -4.97 4.55 -11.52
CA VAL A 73 -3.75 5.34 -11.70
C VAL A 73 -3.10 4.96 -13.02
N GLY A 74 -2.79 5.94 -13.87
CA GLY A 74 -2.17 5.77 -15.19
C GLY A 74 -0.68 5.45 -15.13
N GLU A 75 -0.06 5.16 -16.28
CA GLU A 75 1.40 4.95 -16.37
C GLU A 75 2.18 6.18 -15.90
N ASP A 76 1.62 7.36 -16.11
CA ASP A 76 2.15 8.65 -15.64
C ASP A 76 1.86 8.96 -14.16
N TYR A 77 1.32 7.96 -13.45
CA TYR A 77 0.93 8.03 -12.05
C TYR A 77 -0.22 8.99 -11.75
N THR A 78 -0.92 9.49 -12.77
CA THR A 78 -2.09 10.37 -12.57
C THR A 78 -3.38 9.58 -12.43
N LEU A 79 -4.32 10.11 -11.63
CA LEU A 79 -5.67 9.56 -11.53
C LEU A 79 -6.36 9.57 -12.90
N GLN A 80 -7.03 8.46 -13.22
CA GLN A 80 -7.80 8.30 -14.46
C GLN A 80 -9.30 8.56 -14.26
N GLN A 81 -9.76 8.59 -13.01
CA GLN A 81 -11.14 8.87 -12.63
C GLN A 81 -11.18 9.70 -11.33
N PRO A 82 -12.29 10.41 -11.08
CA PRO A 82 -13.32 10.80 -12.04
C PRO A 82 -12.80 11.77 -13.13
N GLU A 83 -13.56 11.91 -14.22
CA GLU A 83 -13.20 12.76 -15.39
C GLU A 83 -12.73 14.18 -14.99
N ASP A 84 -13.40 14.81 -14.03
CA ASP A 84 -13.12 16.18 -13.59
C ASP A 84 -11.71 16.37 -13.01
N ILE A 85 -11.10 15.29 -12.51
CA ILE A 85 -9.75 15.30 -11.93
C ILE A 85 -8.74 14.43 -12.69
N ARG A 86 -9.16 13.82 -13.80
CA ARG A 86 -8.29 13.00 -14.64
C ARG A 86 -7.05 13.78 -15.03
N GLY A 87 -5.87 13.20 -14.81
CA GLY A 87 -4.59 13.83 -15.16
C GLY A 87 -4.15 14.98 -14.24
N ARG A 88 -4.95 15.37 -13.22
CA ARG A 88 -4.67 16.54 -12.36
C ARG A 88 -4.01 16.19 -11.04
N VAL A 89 -4.19 14.97 -10.58
CA VAL A 89 -3.68 14.48 -9.29
C VAL A 89 -2.83 13.24 -9.55
N ALA A 90 -1.58 13.25 -9.07
CA ALA A 90 -0.66 12.13 -9.20
C ALA A 90 -0.48 11.37 -7.88
N PHE A 91 -0.56 10.04 -7.94
CA PHE A 91 -0.35 9.12 -6.83
C PHE A 91 1.00 8.43 -6.99
N GLY A 92 2.04 9.06 -6.42
CA GLY A 92 3.43 8.58 -6.49
C GLY A 92 3.93 7.78 -5.31
N ALA A 93 3.23 7.83 -4.19
CA ALA A 93 3.65 7.12 -3.00
C ALA A 93 3.40 5.61 -3.17
N LEU A 94 4.37 4.79 -2.75
CA LEU A 94 4.34 3.33 -2.88
C LEU A 94 3.01 2.70 -2.44
N PRO A 95 2.37 3.10 -1.32
CA PRO A 95 1.14 2.46 -0.88
C PRO A 95 0.00 2.51 -1.90
N TRP A 96 -0.01 3.49 -2.81
CA TRP A 96 -0.99 3.59 -3.89
C TRP A 96 -0.69 2.66 -5.07
N LEU A 97 0.56 2.24 -5.21
CA LEU A 97 1.09 1.43 -6.31
C LEU A 97 1.22 -0.06 -5.95
N MET A 98 1.09 -0.41 -4.67
CA MET A 98 1.32 -1.79 -4.21
C MET A 98 0.25 -2.79 -4.68
N HIS A 99 -0.87 -2.32 -5.26
CA HIS A 99 -1.92 -3.20 -5.81
C HIS A 99 -1.48 -3.85 -7.12
N ASP A 100 -0.66 -3.17 -7.93
CA ASP A 100 -0.11 -3.66 -9.20
C ASP A 100 1.42 -3.81 -9.18
N GLN A 101 2.09 -3.23 -8.18
CA GLN A 101 3.54 -3.29 -7.98
C GLN A 101 3.90 -3.58 -6.50
N PRO A 102 3.60 -4.78 -5.97
CA PRO A 102 3.73 -5.10 -4.54
C PRO A 102 5.17 -5.05 -3.99
N PHE A 103 6.19 -5.03 -4.87
CA PHE A 103 7.61 -5.01 -4.49
C PHE A 103 8.37 -3.81 -5.07
N VAL A 104 7.68 -2.70 -5.33
CA VAL A 104 8.32 -1.48 -5.81
C VAL A 104 9.38 -1.01 -4.81
N GLN A 105 10.64 -0.97 -5.25
CA GLN A 105 11.75 -0.49 -4.45
C GLN A 105 11.74 1.05 -4.48
N GLY A 106 11.03 1.67 -3.55
CA GLY A 106 10.76 3.11 -3.61
C GLY A 106 11.99 3.98 -3.85
N LEU A 107 13.10 3.75 -3.14
CA LEU A 107 14.32 4.54 -3.31
C LEU A 107 14.91 4.47 -4.72
N THR A 108 14.90 3.29 -5.35
CA THR A 108 15.44 3.11 -6.71
C THR A 108 14.43 3.58 -7.76
N ALA A 109 13.13 3.37 -7.53
CA ALA A 109 12.06 3.76 -8.43
C ALA A 109 11.70 5.26 -8.36
N CYS A 110 12.07 5.98 -7.30
CA CYS A 110 11.67 7.37 -7.06
C CYS A 110 12.01 8.30 -8.24
N ALA A 111 13.18 8.14 -8.85
CA ALA A 111 13.60 8.97 -9.98
C ALA A 111 12.71 8.74 -11.21
N GLU A 112 12.44 7.48 -11.55
CA GLU A 112 11.60 7.10 -12.69
C GLU A 112 10.14 7.52 -12.50
N ILE A 113 9.61 7.32 -11.28
CA ILE A 113 8.27 7.75 -10.87
C ILE A 113 8.14 9.28 -11.03
N GLY A 114 9.11 10.03 -10.49
CA GLY A 114 9.12 11.48 -10.58
C GLY A 114 9.24 12.00 -12.02
N GLU A 115 10.07 11.34 -12.84
CA GLU A 115 10.23 11.70 -14.25
C GLU A 115 8.94 11.46 -15.06
N ALA A 116 8.22 10.36 -14.80
CA ALA A 116 6.93 10.08 -15.42
C ALA A 116 5.87 11.13 -15.07
N MET A 117 5.78 11.54 -13.80
CA MET A 117 4.88 12.63 -13.38
C MET A 117 5.27 13.97 -13.99
N ALA A 118 6.56 14.30 -14.04
CA ALA A 118 7.04 15.53 -14.63
C ALA A 118 6.67 15.61 -16.12
N ARG A 119 6.78 14.49 -16.85
CA ARG A 119 6.30 14.38 -18.24
C ARG A 119 4.79 14.61 -18.35
N ALA A 120 4.00 14.06 -17.41
CA ALA A 120 2.54 14.20 -17.38
C ALA A 120 2.09 15.67 -17.33
N VAL A 121 2.82 16.51 -16.60
CA VAL A 121 2.53 17.95 -16.48
C VAL A 121 2.65 18.67 -17.83
N VAL A 122 3.61 18.26 -18.67
CA VAL A 122 3.84 18.87 -19.99
C VAL A 122 2.95 18.21 -21.06
N LYS A 123 2.73 16.91 -20.95
CA LYS A 123 1.94 16.10 -21.89
C LYS A 123 1.20 15.00 -21.11
N PRO A 124 -0.11 15.16 -20.86
CA PRO A 124 -0.89 14.16 -20.14
C PRO A 124 -0.85 12.79 -20.83
N ALA A 125 -0.83 11.69 -20.05
CA ALA A 125 -0.90 10.36 -20.63
C ALA A 125 -2.24 10.10 -21.32
N SER A 126 -2.19 9.32 -22.41
CA SER A 126 -3.36 8.89 -23.18
C SER A 126 -3.82 7.47 -22.86
N ARG A 127 -3.15 6.75 -21.93
CA ARG A 127 -3.39 5.33 -21.64
C ARG A 127 -3.43 5.06 -20.12
N ALA A 128 -4.37 4.21 -19.71
CA ALA A 128 -4.48 3.70 -18.34
C ALA A 128 -3.42 2.62 -18.05
N ARG A 129 -3.00 2.49 -16.77
CA ARG A 129 -2.06 1.45 -16.33
C ARG A 129 -2.77 0.10 -16.22
N ARG A 130 -2.08 -0.98 -16.58
CA ARG A 130 -2.63 -2.34 -16.47
C ARG A 130 -2.53 -2.84 -15.02
N ARG A 131 -3.67 -3.22 -14.43
CA ARG A 131 -3.73 -3.88 -13.11
C ARG A 131 -3.33 -5.36 -13.25
N LEU A 132 -2.66 -5.90 -12.25
CA LEU A 132 -2.47 -7.35 -12.12
C LEU A 132 -3.77 -7.96 -11.59
N SER A 133 -4.31 -8.95 -12.29
CA SER A 133 -5.42 -9.77 -11.82
C SER A 133 -4.87 -10.84 -10.88
N PHE A 134 -5.36 -10.88 -9.65
CA PHE A 134 -5.18 -12.00 -8.76
C PHE A 134 -6.49 -12.81 -8.79
N ASP A 135 -6.45 -13.99 -9.42
CA ASP A 135 -7.49 -15.02 -9.27
C ASP A 135 -7.33 -15.73 -7.92
#